data_AF-A0A4Y2B3P7-F1
#
_entry.id   AF-A0A4Y2B3P7-F1
#
_cell.length_a   1.000
_cell.length_b   1.000
_cell.length_c   1.000
_cell.angle_alpha   90.00
_cell.angle_beta   90.00
_cell.angle_gamma   90.00
#
_symmetry.space_group_name_H-M   'P 1'
#
loop_
_entity.id
_entity.type
_entity.pdbx_description
1 polymer ?
#
loop_
_entity_poly.entity_id
_entity_poly.type
_entity_poly.pdbx_seq_one_letter_code
_entity_poly.pdbx_strand_id
1 'polypeptide(L)'
;MENRSIAMLLSALAAALAVVYFQWTKRSGLGSSSKMVDQEVLDKLEAGFRKLQEAKGCKSLLKKHLTREVFDKLKNRKTAMGASLLDVIQSGVENLDSGVGVYAPDAESYTLFADLFNPIIEEYHVGFGPSDKHPQKDFGNVNSFVNVDPKGDFVISTRVRCGRSLEGYPFNPCLTEQQYREMEEKVSSTLSGMSGELKGTYYPLTGMDKATQQKLIDDHFLFKEGDRFLQAANACRFWPTGRGIFHNDNKTFLVWANEEDHLRIISMQKGGDLKQIYSRLVDAVNVTNSDFPLMMTD
;
A
#
# COMPACT_ATOMS: atom_id res chain seq x y z
N MET A 1 -36.07 -53.14 -13.08
CA MET A 1 -34.80 -53.18 -12.33
C MET A 1 -34.02 -51.85 -12.41
N GLU A 2 -34.45 -50.85 -13.20
CA GLU A 2 -33.68 -49.61 -13.40
C GLU A 2 -33.80 -48.55 -12.29
N ASN A 3 -34.89 -48.52 -11.51
CA ASN A 3 -35.09 -47.47 -10.49
C ASN A 3 -34.29 -47.67 -9.18
N ARG A 4 -33.76 -48.88 -8.91
CA ARG A 4 -32.99 -49.13 -7.68
C ARG A 4 -31.53 -48.65 -7.78
N SER A 5 -30.96 -48.64 -8.98
CA SER A 5 -29.57 -48.22 -9.21
C SER A 5 -29.40 -46.70 -9.13
N ILE A 6 -30.39 -45.93 -9.59
CA ILE A 6 -30.39 -44.45 -9.53
C ILE A 6 -30.49 -43.96 -8.07
N ALA A 7 -31.30 -44.62 -7.24
CA ALA A 7 -31.44 -44.28 -5.82
C ALA A 7 -30.15 -44.53 -5.02
N MET A 8 -29.39 -45.59 -5.34
CA MET A 8 -28.09 -45.85 -4.72
C MET A 8 -27.01 -44.86 -5.16
N LEU A 9 -27.03 -44.41 -6.41
CA LEU A 9 -26.10 -43.38 -6.91
C LEU A 9 -26.36 -42.01 -6.27
N LEU A 10 -27.64 -41.63 -6.09
CA LEU A 10 -28.01 -40.39 -5.42
C LEU A 10 -27.66 -40.38 -3.93
N SER A 11 -27.82 -41.51 -3.23
CA SER A 11 -27.45 -41.60 -1.81
C SER A 11 -25.93 -41.58 -1.60
N ALA A 12 -25.16 -42.18 -2.50
CA ALA A 12 -23.70 -42.13 -2.48
C ALA A 12 -23.17 -40.71 -2.74
N LEU A 13 -23.78 -39.97 -3.68
CA LEU A 13 -23.45 -38.56 -3.96
C LEU A 13 -23.78 -37.63 -2.79
N ALA A 14 -24.93 -37.83 -2.13
CA ALA A 14 -25.32 -37.07 -0.94
C ALA A 14 -24.37 -37.34 0.24
N ALA A 15 -23.95 -38.59 0.45
CA ALA A 15 -22.99 -38.95 1.48
C ALA A 15 -21.59 -38.37 1.19
N ALA A 16 -21.14 -38.38 -0.07
CA ALA A 16 -19.87 -37.78 -0.47
C ALA A 16 -19.87 -36.25 -0.29
N LEU A 17 -20.96 -35.57 -0.68
CA LEU A 17 -21.14 -34.12 -0.45
C LEU A 17 -21.17 -33.78 1.05
N ALA A 18 -21.84 -34.59 1.87
CA ALA A 18 -21.87 -34.39 3.31
C ALA A 18 -20.48 -34.58 3.95
N VAL A 19 -19.68 -35.54 3.49
CA VAL A 19 -18.30 -35.76 3.97
C VAL A 19 -17.38 -34.62 3.53
N VAL A 20 -17.51 -34.14 2.29
CA VAL A 20 -16.74 -32.97 1.81
C VAL A 20 -17.14 -31.71 2.56
N TYR A 21 -18.43 -31.48 2.83
CA TYR A 21 -18.92 -30.36 3.63
C TYR A 21 -18.47 -30.46 5.09
N PHE A 22 -18.49 -31.66 5.67
CA PHE A 22 -18.01 -31.90 7.03
C PHE A 22 -16.48 -31.74 7.14
N GLN A 23 -15.72 -32.17 6.14
CA GLN A 23 -14.27 -31.96 6.07
C GLN A 23 -13.92 -30.49 5.78
N TRP A 24 -14.72 -29.79 4.98
CA TRP A 24 -14.58 -28.35 4.75
C TRP A 24 -14.88 -27.55 6.03
N THR A 25 -15.96 -27.87 6.75
CA THR A 25 -16.29 -27.23 8.04
C THR A 25 -15.28 -27.55 9.14
N LYS A 26 -14.65 -28.73 9.14
CA LYS A 26 -13.56 -29.08 10.07
C LYS A 26 -12.20 -28.46 9.68
N ARG A 27 -11.96 -28.21 8.39
CA ARG A 27 -10.78 -27.45 7.89
C ARG A 27 -10.95 -25.94 8.06
N SER A 28 -12.18 -25.44 8.00
CA SER A 28 -12.55 -24.07 8.35
C SER A 28 -12.77 -23.92 9.85
N GLY A 29 -12.04 -24.67 10.68
CA GLY A 29 -11.81 -24.34 12.07
C GLY A 29 -11.04 -23.02 12.18
N LEU A 30 -11.65 -21.93 11.71
CA LEU A 30 -11.42 -20.62 12.27
C LEU A 30 -11.82 -20.77 13.73
N GLY A 31 -10.82 -20.94 14.60
CA GLY A 31 -10.98 -20.56 15.99
C GLY A 31 -11.65 -19.19 15.99
N SER A 32 -12.70 -19.04 16.80
CA SER A 32 -13.30 -17.74 17.08
C SER A 32 -12.16 -16.77 17.38
N SER A 33 -11.77 -15.96 16.39
CA SER A 33 -10.77 -14.92 16.59
C SER A 33 -11.31 -14.07 17.73
N SER A 34 -10.60 -14.08 18.85
CA SER A 34 -10.96 -13.23 19.99
C SER A 34 -11.06 -11.82 19.45
N LYS A 35 -12.25 -11.22 19.53
CA LYS A 35 -12.45 -9.80 19.17
C LYS A 35 -11.59 -8.87 20.03
N MET A 36 -10.99 -9.37 21.10
CA MET A 36 -10.14 -8.59 21.98
C MET A 36 -8.67 -8.63 21.53
N VAL A 37 -7.99 -7.51 21.75
CA VAL A 37 -6.55 -7.40 21.59
C VAL A 37 -5.85 -8.23 22.66
N ASP A 38 -4.81 -8.97 22.27
CA ASP A 38 -4.08 -9.85 23.18
C ASP A 38 -3.30 -9.03 24.21
N GLN A 39 -3.17 -9.54 25.44
CA GLN A 39 -2.57 -8.77 26.55
C GLN A 39 -1.15 -8.29 26.21
N GLU A 40 -0.36 -9.08 25.50
CA GLU A 40 0.99 -8.68 25.06
C GLU A 40 0.97 -7.45 24.14
N VAL A 41 -0.03 -7.35 23.25
CA VAL A 41 -0.20 -6.20 22.36
C VAL A 41 -0.62 -4.97 23.17
N LEU A 42 -1.50 -5.14 24.16
CA LEU A 42 -1.89 -4.06 25.07
C LEU A 42 -0.70 -3.54 25.88
N ASP A 43 0.15 -4.43 26.39
CA ASP A 43 1.34 -4.06 27.15
C ASP A 43 2.33 -3.26 26.28
N LYS A 44 2.52 -3.66 25.01
CA LYS A 44 3.33 -2.91 24.03
C LYS A 44 2.71 -1.55 23.71
N LEU A 45 1.39 -1.47 23.58
CA LEU A 45 0.67 -0.22 23.33
C LEU A 45 0.85 0.76 24.49
N GLU A 46 0.70 0.32 25.75
CA GLU A 46 0.89 1.18 26.92
C GLU A 46 2.35 1.65 27.05
N ALA A 47 3.31 0.76 26.75
CA ALA A 47 4.72 1.12 26.74
C ALA A 47 5.04 2.15 25.62
N GLY A 48 4.50 1.95 24.42
CA GLY A 48 4.65 2.85 23.29
C GLY A 48 4.02 4.22 23.53
N PHE A 49 2.83 4.26 24.12
CA PHE A 49 2.18 5.50 24.54
C PHE A 49 3.05 6.26 25.54
N ARG A 50 3.55 5.59 26.60
CA ARG A 50 4.47 6.21 27.57
C ARG A 50 5.73 6.76 26.90
N LYS A 51 6.35 6.01 26.00
CA LYS A 51 7.54 6.42 25.23
C LYS A 51 7.28 7.71 24.43
N LEU A 52 6.13 7.83 23.78
CA LEU A 52 5.74 9.05 23.05
C LEU A 52 5.58 10.26 23.98
N GLN A 53 4.95 10.07 25.14
CA GLN A 53 4.74 11.16 26.11
C GLN A 53 6.05 11.65 26.74
N GLU A 54 6.98 10.74 27.02
CA GLU A 54 8.29 11.07 27.58
C GLU A 54 9.23 11.73 26.55
N ALA A 55 9.00 11.52 25.26
CA ALA A 55 9.82 12.05 24.17
C ALA A 55 9.61 13.56 23.94
N LYS A 56 10.18 14.41 24.80
CA LYS A 56 10.02 15.89 24.76
C LYS A 56 10.34 16.51 23.39
N GLY A 57 11.33 15.97 22.65
CA GLY A 57 11.73 16.46 21.33
C GLY A 57 10.90 15.94 20.15
N CYS A 58 10.04 14.95 20.36
CA CYS A 58 9.19 14.40 19.31
C CYS A 58 8.09 15.40 18.92
N LYS A 59 7.97 15.66 17.61
CA LYS A 59 7.01 16.58 16.98
C LYS A 59 6.06 15.88 16.00
N SER A 60 5.97 14.55 16.08
CA SER A 60 5.15 13.78 15.15
C SER A 60 3.65 14.08 15.30
N LEU A 61 2.90 14.01 14.21
CA LEU A 61 1.44 14.10 14.25
C LEU A 61 0.83 12.98 15.10
N LEU A 62 1.42 11.78 15.09
CA LEU A 62 1.06 10.69 15.99
C LEU A 62 1.09 11.15 17.46
N LYS A 63 2.20 11.69 17.93
CA LYS A 63 2.32 12.14 19.33
C LYS A 63 1.34 13.26 19.64
N LYS A 64 1.14 14.18 18.70
CA LYS A 64 0.22 15.32 18.88
C LYS A 64 -1.22 14.87 19.08
N HIS A 65 -1.67 13.88 18.30
CA HIS A 65 -3.08 13.49 18.22
C HIS A 65 -3.44 12.21 18.98
N LEU A 66 -2.47 11.36 19.33
CA LEU A 66 -2.70 10.22 20.21
C LEU A 66 -2.77 10.67 21.66
N THR A 67 -3.87 11.32 22.03
CA THR A 67 -4.17 11.66 23.44
C THR A 67 -4.49 10.40 24.25
N ARG A 68 -4.49 10.51 25.58
CA ARG A 68 -4.89 9.38 26.44
C ARG A 68 -6.30 8.90 26.15
N GLU A 69 -7.22 9.84 25.91
CA GLU A 69 -8.62 9.55 25.56
C GLU A 69 -8.73 8.77 24.24
N VAL A 70 -8.06 9.25 23.18
CA VAL A 70 -8.05 8.56 21.88
C VAL A 70 -7.39 7.18 22.00
N PHE A 71 -6.27 7.09 22.72
CA PHE A 71 -5.58 5.83 22.95
C PHE A 71 -6.46 4.80 23.69
N ASP A 72 -7.10 5.18 24.79
CA ASP A 72 -7.95 4.28 25.58
C ASP A 72 -9.18 3.82 24.80
N LYS A 73 -9.74 4.69 23.94
CA LYS A 73 -10.85 4.36 23.04
C LYS A 73 -10.48 3.34 21.97
N LEU A 74 -9.25 3.40 21.46
CA LEU A 74 -8.81 2.62 20.29
C LEU A 74 -7.98 1.37 20.61
N LYS A 75 -7.27 1.31 21.75
CA LYS A 75 -6.26 0.26 22.04
C LYS A 75 -6.79 -1.17 22.07
N ASN A 76 -8.09 -1.36 22.29
CA ASN A 76 -8.74 -2.68 22.34
C ASN A 76 -9.41 -3.09 21.01
N ARG A 77 -9.24 -2.31 19.94
CA ARG A 77 -9.91 -2.54 18.65
C ARG A 77 -9.01 -3.34 17.71
N LYS A 78 -9.62 -4.20 16.90
CA LYS A 78 -9.00 -4.95 15.80
C LYS A 78 -9.87 -4.85 14.56
N THR A 79 -9.26 -4.76 13.37
CA THR A 79 -9.94 -4.87 12.08
C THR A 79 -10.37 -6.31 11.81
N ALA A 80 -11.17 -6.53 10.78
CA ALA A 80 -11.53 -7.88 10.31
C ALA A 80 -10.30 -8.70 9.90
N MET A 81 -9.21 -8.05 9.48
CA MET A 81 -7.92 -8.69 9.15
C MET A 81 -7.01 -8.88 10.37
N GLY A 82 -7.47 -8.47 11.56
CA GLY A 82 -6.74 -8.63 12.81
C GLY A 82 -5.74 -7.51 13.12
N ALA A 83 -5.69 -6.45 12.30
CA ALA A 83 -4.81 -5.32 12.53
C ALA A 83 -5.25 -4.53 13.76
N SER A 84 -4.30 -4.18 14.62
CA SER A 84 -4.51 -3.47 15.88
C SER A 84 -3.97 -2.04 15.83
N LEU A 85 -4.24 -1.25 16.88
CA LEU A 85 -3.62 0.07 17.01
C LEU A 85 -2.08 -0.01 17.03
N LEU A 86 -1.50 -1.13 17.47
CA LEU A 86 -0.04 -1.29 17.49
C LEU A 86 0.51 -1.25 16.07
N ASP A 87 -0.12 -1.98 15.15
CA ASP A 87 0.27 -2.03 13.74
C ASP A 87 0.17 -0.65 13.08
N VAL A 88 -0.74 0.21 13.55
CA VAL A 88 -0.90 1.58 13.08
C VAL A 88 0.22 2.50 13.56
N ILE A 89 0.60 2.43 14.84
CA ILE A 89 1.48 3.43 15.49
C ILE A 89 2.93 2.99 15.65
N GLN A 90 3.25 1.71 15.42
CA GLN A 90 4.55 1.11 15.73
C GLN A 90 5.70 1.89 15.09
N SER A 91 5.55 2.33 13.84
CA SER A 91 6.59 3.09 13.15
C SER A 91 6.92 4.40 13.86
N GLY A 92 5.93 5.19 14.27
CA GLY A 92 6.16 6.45 14.98
C GLY A 92 6.62 6.28 16.43
N VAL A 93 6.25 5.17 17.08
CA VAL A 93 6.75 4.79 18.42
C VAL A 93 8.23 4.42 18.37
N GLU A 94 8.68 3.68 17.36
CA GLU A 94 10.08 3.30 17.19
C GLU A 94 10.94 4.44 16.64
N ASN A 95 10.39 5.23 15.73
CA ASN A 95 11.07 6.33 15.06
C ASN A 95 10.51 7.68 15.54
N LEU A 96 10.96 8.12 16.72
CA LEU A 96 10.46 9.34 17.39
C LEU A 96 10.72 10.65 16.62
N ASP A 97 11.54 10.60 15.59
CA ASP A 97 11.81 11.69 14.65
C ASP A 97 10.89 11.68 13.41
N SER A 98 9.87 10.81 13.40
CA SER A 98 8.82 10.82 12.38
C SER A 98 8.11 12.18 12.31
N GLY A 99 7.79 12.64 11.10
CA GLY A 99 6.88 13.78 10.90
C GLY A 99 5.42 13.40 11.15
N VAL A 100 4.98 12.24 10.66
CA VAL A 100 3.60 11.73 10.84
C VAL A 100 3.57 10.61 11.87
N GLY A 101 4.09 9.43 11.53
CA GLY A 101 4.29 8.31 12.47
C GLY A 101 3.19 7.24 12.49
N VAL A 102 2.21 7.29 11.59
CA VAL A 102 1.17 6.25 11.44
C VAL A 102 1.13 5.68 10.03
N TYR A 103 0.79 4.40 9.92
CA TYR A 103 0.48 3.72 8.66
C TYR A 103 -0.84 2.96 8.82
N ALA A 104 -1.60 2.79 7.74
CA ALA A 104 -2.79 1.93 7.75
C ALA A 104 -2.39 0.50 7.33
N PRO A 105 -2.67 -0.53 8.15
CA PRO A 105 -2.47 -1.94 7.77
C PRO A 105 -3.44 -2.45 6.69
N ASP A 106 -4.67 -1.95 6.72
CA ASP A 106 -5.73 -2.26 5.77
C ASP A 106 -6.67 -1.04 5.59
N ALA A 107 -7.60 -1.10 4.64
CA ALA A 107 -8.54 -0.01 4.37
C ALA A 107 -9.49 0.26 5.55
N GLU A 108 -9.91 -0.80 6.27
CA GLU A 108 -10.79 -0.68 7.44
C GLU A 108 -10.16 0.16 8.55
N SER A 109 -8.82 0.15 8.65
CA SER A 109 -8.06 0.89 9.66
C SER A 109 -8.35 2.40 9.64
N TYR A 110 -8.56 3.00 8.47
CA TYR A 110 -8.94 4.41 8.38
C TYR A 110 -10.26 4.72 9.07
N THR A 111 -11.22 3.79 9.02
CA THR A 111 -12.53 3.93 9.67
C THR A 111 -12.50 3.50 11.13
N LEU A 112 -11.86 2.36 11.44
CA LEU A 112 -11.82 1.80 12.78
C LEU A 112 -11.02 2.67 13.75
N PHE A 113 -9.93 3.26 13.27
CA PHE A 113 -9.04 4.14 14.04
C PHE A 113 -9.20 5.61 13.65
N ALA A 114 -10.39 6.00 13.14
CA ALA A 114 -10.69 7.33 12.63
C ALA A 114 -10.43 8.47 13.65
N ASP A 115 -10.63 8.24 14.95
CA ASP A 115 -10.34 9.24 15.98
C ASP A 115 -8.86 9.63 16.05
N LEU A 116 -7.96 8.79 15.52
CA LEU A 116 -6.54 9.11 15.35
C LEU A 116 -6.23 9.58 13.92
N PHE A 117 -6.75 8.88 12.90
CA PHE A 117 -6.43 9.21 11.51
C PHE A 117 -7.00 10.56 11.07
N ASN A 118 -8.27 10.87 11.39
CA ASN A 118 -8.93 12.09 10.93
C ASN A 118 -8.17 13.37 11.34
N PRO A 119 -7.81 13.61 12.62
CA PRO A 119 -7.08 14.81 12.99
C PRO A 119 -5.65 14.87 12.41
N ILE A 120 -5.02 13.71 12.18
CA ILE A 120 -3.72 13.64 11.49
C ILE A 120 -3.87 14.04 10.01
N ILE A 121 -4.88 13.50 9.32
CA ILE A 121 -5.18 13.80 7.92
C ILE A 121 -5.53 15.28 7.77
N GLU A 122 -6.40 15.81 8.62
CA GLU A 122 -6.82 17.21 8.60
C GLU A 122 -5.64 18.16 8.76
N GLU A 123 -4.71 17.87 9.67
CA GLU A 123 -3.52 18.69 9.87
C GLU A 123 -2.51 18.56 8.73
N TYR A 124 -2.24 17.34 8.27
CA TYR A 124 -1.27 17.11 7.19
C TYR A 124 -1.77 17.68 5.84
N HIS A 125 -3.07 17.56 5.57
CA HIS A 125 -3.72 18.05 4.34
C HIS A 125 -4.33 19.44 4.46
N VAL A 126 -4.08 20.14 5.58
CA VAL A 126 -4.43 21.55 5.79
C VAL A 126 -5.94 21.82 5.65
N GLY A 127 -6.73 21.23 6.56
CA GLY A 127 -8.16 21.48 6.69
C GLY A 127 -9.06 20.49 5.95
N PHE A 128 -8.59 19.26 5.69
CA PHE A 128 -9.43 18.17 5.19
C PHE A 128 -10.11 17.44 6.37
N GLY A 129 -11.26 17.93 6.78
CA GLY A 129 -12.01 17.44 7.93
C GLY A 129 -12.75 16.12 7.67
N PRO A 130 -13.31 15.48 8.71
CA PRO A 130 -13.96 14.17 8.62
C PRO A 130 -15.25 14.16 7.79
N SER A 131 -15.85 15.32 7.53
CA SER A 131 -17.02 15.47 6.66
C SER A 131 -16.66 15.79 5.20
N ASP A 132 -15.39 16.12 4.93
CA ASP A 132 -14.95 16.47 3.60
C ASP A 132 -14.79 15.21 2.76
N LYS A 133 -15.03 15.36 1.45
CA LYS A 133 -14.83 14.30 0.48
C LYS A 133 -13.79 14.74 -0.53
N HIS A 134 -12.83 13.85 -0.82
CA HIS A 134 -11.89 14.09 -1.90
C HIS A 134 -12.69 14.20 -3.22
N PRO A 135 -12.41 15.20 -4.07
CA PRO A 135 -13.14 15.35 -5.32
C PRO A 135 -12.92 14.16 -6.25
N GLN A 136 -13.81 14.02 -7.24
CA GLN A 136 -13.58 13.07 -8.34
C GLN A 136 -12.27 13.38 -9.05
N LYS A 137 -11.59 12.34 -9.55
CA LYS A 137 -10.31 12.47 -10.25
C LYS A 137 -10.46 13.44 -11.44
N ASP A 138 -9.68 14.52 -11.42
CA ASP A 138 -9.56 15.46 -12.52
C ASP A 138 -8.08 15.78 -12.78
N PHE A 139 -7.62 15.56 -14.01
CA PHE A 139 -6.25 15.93 -14.42
C PHE A 139 -6.16 17.39 -14.89
N GLY A 140 -7.29 18.07 -14.99
CA GLY A 140 -7.39 19.42 -15.50
C GLY A 140 -6.97 19.53 -16.97
N ASN A 141 -6.73 20.77 -17.41
CA ASN A 141 -6.19 21.02 -18.74
C ASN A 141 -4.67 20.88 -18.74
N VAL A 142 -4.16 19.74 -19.21
CA VAL A 142 -2.71 19.48 -19.30
C VAL A 142 -1.97 20.54 -20.13
N ASN A 143 -2.64 21.21 -21.07
CA ASN A 143 -2.03 22.29 -21.85
C ASN A 143 -1.79 23.58 -21.07
N SER A 144 -2.30 23.71 -19.84
CA SER A 144 -2.03 24.85 -18.95
C SER A 144 -0.67 24.78 -18.28
N PHE A 145 -0.04 23.60 -18.22
CA PHE A 145 1.32 23.45 -17.70
C PHE A 145 2.34 23.95 -18.73
N VAL A 146 3.47 24.43 -18.23
CA VAL A 146 4.56 25.00 -19.03
C VAL A 146 5.91 24.43 -18.59
N ASN A 147 6.95 24.67 -19.38
CA ASN A 147 8.30 24.53 -18.89
C ASN A 147 8.57 25.62 -17.84
N VAL A 148 8.79 25.21 -16.59
CA VAL A 148 8.99 26.12 -15.46
C VAL A 148 10.36 26.80 -15.47
N ASP A 149 11.29 26.29 -16.27
CA ASP A 149 12.62 26.86 -16.47
C ASP A 149 13.09 26.66 -17.92
N PRO A 150 12.60 27.49 -18.86
CA PRO A 150 12.94 27.35 -20.28
C PRO A 150 14.42 27.58 -20.62
N LYS A 151 15.16 28.27 -19.75
CA LYS A 151 16.60 28.52 -19.93
C LYS A 151 17.48 27.41 -19.34
N GLY A 152 16.95 26.66 -18.37
CA GLY A 152 17.67 25.58 -17.71
C GLY A 152 18.70 26.09 -16.69
N ASP A 153 18.50 27.30 -16.16
CA ASP A 153 19.43 27.94 -15.24
C ASP A 153 19.30 27.41 -13.80
N PHE A 154 18.16 26.79 -13.46
CA PHE A 154 17.79 26.43 -12.09
C PHE A 154 17.37 24.97 -11.94
N VAL A 155 16.58 24.43 -12.86
CA VAL A 155 15.91 23.13 -12.69
C VAL A 155 16.75 22.01 -13.32
N ILE A 156 17.32 21.17 -12.46
CA ILE A 156 18.09 19.99 -12.88
C ILE A 156 17.17 18.92 -13.49
N SER A 157 16.05 18.64 -12.83
CA SER A 157 15.09 17.60 -13.23
C SER A 157 13.74 17.82 -12.58
N THR A 158 12.70 17.36 -13.26
CA THR A 158 11.32 17.41 -12.78
C THR A 158 10.75 15.99 -12.71
N ARG A 159 9.93 15.72 -11.69
CA ARG A 159 9.34 14.40 -11.43
C ARG A 159 7.95 14.54 -10.84
N VAL A 160 6.98 13.82 -11.39
CA VAL A 160 5.62 13.70 -10.86
C VAL A 160 5.34 12.23 -10.58
N ARG A 161 4.70 11.91 -9.44
CA ARG A 161 4.35 10.54 -9.06
C ARG A 161 2.93 10.45 -8.50
N CYS A 162 2.34 9.27 -8.64
CA CYS A 162 1.07 8.88 -8.01
C CYS A 162 1.24 7.51 -7.33
N GLY A 163 0.69 7.35 -6.12
CA GLY A 163 0.54 6.04 -5.46
C GLY A 163 -0.81 5.42 -5.77
N ARG A 164 -0.88 4.10 -5.91
CA ARG A 164 -2.11 3.32 -6.10
C ARG A 164 -2.06 2.00 -5.34
N SER A 165 -3.23 1.57 -4.89
CA SER A 165 -3.43 0.27 -4.24
C SER A 165 -4.45 -0.54 -5.03
N LEU A 166 -4.09 -1.78 -5.35
CA LEU A 166 -4.96 -2.75 -6.02
C LEU A 166 -6.15 -3.14 -5.14
N GLU A 167 -7.35 -3.16 -5.71
CA GLU A 167 -8.55 -3.66 -5.04
C GLU A 167 -8.41 -5.15 -4.70
N GLY A 168 -8.98 -5.58 -3.57
CA GLY A 168 -8.93 -6.97 -3.10
C GLY A 168 -7.64 -7.35 -2.36
N TYR A 169 -6.67 -6.43 -2.25
CA TYR A 169 -5.44 -6.62 -1.47
C TYR A 169 -5.38 -5.62 -0.32
N PRO A 170 -4.98 -6.03 0.90
CA PRO A 170 -4.70 -5.10 1.99
C PRO A 170 -3.39 -4.36 1.76
N PHE A 171 -3.02 -3.43 2.65
CA PHE A 171 -1.72 -2.78 2.58
C PHE A 171 -0.60 -3.70 3.11
N ASN A 172 0.65 -3.28 2.92
CA ASN A 172 1.85 -4.07 3.21
C ASN A 172 1.86 -4.81 4.57
N PRO A 173 1.43 -4.20 5.71
CA PRO A 173 1.47 -4.87 7.02
C PRO A 173 0.55 -6.10 7.10
N CYS A 174 -0.43 -6.23 6.21
CA CYS A 174 -1.38 -7.34 6.16
C CYS A 174 -1.19 -8.25 4.93
N LEU A 175 -0.29 -7.91 3.99
CA LEU A 175 0.02 -8.75 2.83
C LEU A 175 0.74 -10.05 3.21
N THR A 176 0.36 -11.16 2.60
CA THR A 176 1.10 -12.43 2.66
C THR A 176 2.18 -12.49 1.58
N GLU A 177 3.18 -13.36 1.73
CA GLU A 177 4.22 -13.56 0.70
C GLU A 177 3.62 -13.96 -0.66
N GLN A 178 2.58 -14.80 -0.64
CA GLN A 178 1.90 -15.21 -1.87
C GLN A 178 1.21 -14.02 -2.56
N GLN A 179 0.55 -13.15 -1.80
CA GLN A 179 -0.10 -11.95 -2.35
C GLN A 179 0.93 -10.99 -2.99
N TYR A 180 2.12 -10.84 -2.41
CA TYR A 180 3.21 -10.07 -3.06
C TYR A 180 3.56 -10.62 -4.44
N ARG A 181 3.64 -11.95 -4.60
CA ARG A 181 3.93 -12.60 -5.90
C ARG A 181 2.78 -12.41 -6.90
N GLU A 182 1.53 -12.61 -6.45
CA GLU A 182 0.34 -12.41 -7.29
C GLU A 182 0.23 -10.98 -7.80
N MET A 183 0.50 -10.00 -6.93
CA MET A 183 0.47 -8.59 -7.30
C MET A 183 1.59 -8.24 -8.27
N GLU A 184 2.81 -8.77 -8.06
CA GLU A 184 3.92 -8.62 -9.02
C GLU A 184 3.57 -9.21 -10.39
N GLU A 185 3.00 -10.41 -10.45
CA GLU A 185 2.60 -11.05 -11.71
C GLU A 185 1.56 -10.19 -12.45
N LYS A 186 0.52 -9.73 -11.74
CA LYS A 186 -0.50 -8.83 -12.30
C LYS A 186 0.11 -7.53 -12.81
N VAL A 187 0.95 -6.88 -12.01
CA VAL A 187 1.59 -5.60 -12.36
C VAL A 187 2.51 -5.77 -13.57
N SER A 188 3.41 -6.75 -13.53
CA SER A 188 4.36 -7.00 -14.62
C SER A 188 3.67 -7.39 -15.93
N SER A 189 2.63 -8.23 -15.87
CA SER A 189 1.84 -8.63 -17.03
C SER A 189 1.17 -7.42 -17.70
N THR A 190 0.47 -6.58 -16.95
CA THR A 190 -0.17 -5.37 -17.51
C THR A 190 0.86 -4.41 -18.10
N LEU A 191 1.94 -4.14 -17.37
CA LEU A 191 2.96 -3.19 -17.83
C LEU A 191 3.71 -3.68 -19.08
N SER A 192 3.78 -4.99 -19.31
CA SER A 192 4.35 -5.56 -20.55
C SER A 192 3.54 -5.22 -21.80
N GLY A 193 2.25 -4.87 -21.66
CA GLY A 193 1.38 -4.44 -22.74
C GLY A 193 1.54 -2.96 -23.14
N MET A 194 2.34 -2.18 -22.39
CA MET A 194 2.57 -0.77 -22.70
C MET A 194 3.24 -0.59 -24.06
N SER A 195 2.80 0.43 -24.80
CA SER A 195 3.28 0.72 -26.16
C SER A 195 3.69 2.18 -26.32
N GLY A 196 4.22 2.54 -27.50
CA GLY A 196 4.68 3.90 -27.77
C GLY A 196 5.76 4.36 -26.79
N GLU A 197 5.63 5.59 -26.27
CA GLU A 197 6.57 6.15 -25.29
C GLU A 197 6.60 5.39 -23.95
N LEU A 198 5.51 4.69 -23.60
CA LEU A 198 5.40 3.96 -22.34
C LEU A 198 5.96 2.54 -22.41
N LYS A 199 6.30 2.05 -23.61
CA LYS A 199 6.87 0.71 -23.80
C LYS A 199 8.15 0.55 -22.98
N GLY A 200 8.25 -0.56 -22.26
CA GLY A 200 9.36 -0.80 -21.35
C GLY A 200 9.49 -2.25 -20.93
N THR A 201 10.34 -2.46 -19.91
CA THR A 201 10.63 -3.77 -19.35
C THR A 201 10.42 -3.75 -17.85
N TYR A 202 9.86 -4.84 -17.32
CA TYR A 202 9.77 -5.07 -15.88
C TYR A 202 11.00 -5.84 -15.40
N TYR A 203 11.60 -5.38 -14.31
CA TYR A 203 12.77 -5.95 -13.67
C TYR A 203 12.42 -6.34 -12.23
N PRO A 204 12.23 -7.64 -11.93
CA PRO A 204 12.03 -8.08 -10.57
C PRO A 204 13.29 -7.82 -9.75
N LEU A 205 13.14 -7.41 -8.48
CA LEU A 205 14.27 -7.29 -7.56
C LEU A 205 14.80 -8.67 -7.16
N THR A 206 13.93 -9.68 -7.13
CA THR A 206 14.35 -11.07 -6.92
C THR A 206 15.23 -11.51 -8.08
N GLY A 207 16.49 -11.84 -7.79
CA GLY A 207 17.47 -12.25 -8.79
C GLY A 207 18.20 -11.10 -9.50
N MET A 208 17.88 -9.84 -9.18
CA MET A 208 18.64 -8.69 -9.68
C MET A 208 20.03 -8.67 -9.02
N ASP A 209 21.08 -8.55 -9.82
CA ASP A 209 22.43 -8.44 -9.29
C ASP A 209 22.65 -7.08 -8.61
N LYS A 210 23.56 -7.05 -7.63
CA LYS A 210 23.80 -5.86 -6.81
C LYS A 210 24.35 -4.68 -7.59
N ALA A 211 25.08 -4.89 -8.69
CA ALA A 211 25.60 -3.79 -9.50
C ALA A 211 24.48 -3.09 -10.28
N THR A 212 23.56 -3.88 -10.86
CA THR A 212 22.34 -3.36 -11.50
C THR A 212 21.45 -2.63 -10.49
N GLN A 213 21.22 -3.24 -9.31
CA GLN A 213 20.41 -2.63 -8.25
C GLN A 213 21.00 -1.28 -7.81
N GLN A 214 22.31 -1.24 -7.52
CA GLN A 214 22.98 -0.01 -7.09
C GLN A 214 22.94 1.07 -8.17
N LYS A 215 23.17 0.71 -9.44
CA LYS A 215 23.09 1.66 -10.55
C LYS A 215 21.69 2.29 -10.67
N LEU A 216 20.63 1.50 -10.49
CA LEU A 216 19.26 2.05 -10.52
C LEU A 216 18.99 2.97 -9.33
N ILE A 217 19.58 2.72 -8.16
CA ILE A 217 19.49 3.61 -6.99
C ILE A 217 20.24 4.92 -7.26
N ASP A 218 21.47 4.84 -7.78
CA ASP A 218 22.33 5.99 -8.07
C ASP A 218 21.74 6.88 -9.17
N ASP A 219 21.10 6.27 -10.17
CA ASP A 219 20.37 6.98 -11.24
C ASP A 219 19.02 7.56 -10.74
N HIS A 220 18.69 7.45 -9.44
CA HIS A 220 17.45 7.87 -8.80
C HIS A 220 16.18 7.19 -9.33
N PHE A 221 16.32 5.98 -9.88
CA PHE A 221 15.22 5.22 -10.46
C PHE A 221 14.63 4.18 -9.52
N LEU A 222 15.42 3.53 -8.68
CA LEU A 222 14.96 2.48 -7.76
C LEU A 222 14.79 3.02 -6.33
N PHE A 223 13.76 2.52 -5.64
CA PHE A 223 13.56 2.76 -4.21
C PHE A 223 14.69 2.15 -3.38
N LYS A 224 14.95 2.73 -2.21
CA LYS A 224 16.01 2.24 -1.32
C LYS A 224 15.53 1.04 -0.52
N GLU A 225 16.39 0.05 -0.37
CA GLU A 225 16.18 -1.04 0.58
C GLU A 225 16.37 -0.52 2.02
N GLY A 226 15.54 -1.01 2.95
CA GLY A 226 15.77 -0.81 4.38
C GLY A 226 15.38 0.56 4.94
N ASP A 227 14.32 1.19 4.42
CA ASP A 227 13.73 2.35 5.09
C ASP A 227 13.20 1.93 6.49
N ARG A 228 13.79 2.51 7.55
CA ARG A 228 13.48 2.14 8.94
C ARG A 228 12.03 2.46 9.35
N PHE A 229 11.38 3.43 8.70
CA PHE A 229 9.98 3.75 8.99
C PHE A 229 9.08 2.65 8.42
N LEU A 230 9.35 2.21 7.19
CA LEU A 230 8.63 1.09 6.57
C LEU A 230 8.90 -0.25 7.26
N GLN A 231 10.15 -0.50 7.68
CA GLN A 231 10.50 -1.69 8.46
C GLN A 231 9.72 -1.75 9.78
N ALA A 232 9.69 -0.65 10.54
CA ALA A 232 8.95 -0.57 11.80
C ALA A 232 7.42 -0.61 11.61
N ALA A 233 6.92 -0.33 10.41
CA ALA A 233 5.51 -0.51 10.04
C ALA A 233 5.18 -1.95 9.58
N ASN A 234 6.14 -2.89 9.63
CA ASN A 234 6.02 -4.23 9.01
C ASN A 234 5.72 -4.18 7.50
N ALA A 235 6.06 -3.09 6.82
CA ALA A 235 5.79 -2.90 5.40
C ALA A 235 6.83 -3.55 4.47
N CYS A 236 7.96 -4.05 5.02
CA CYS A 236 9.04 -4.67 4.25
C CYS A 236 9.10 -6.21 4.40
N ARG A 237 8.03 -6.86 4.90
CA ARG A 237 8.02 -8.32 5.08
C ARG A 237 8.27 -9.05 3.74
N PHE A 238 8.95 -10.19 3.82
CA PHE A 238 9.30 -11.06 2.69
C PHE A 238 10.21 -10.43 1.63
N TRP A 239 10.91 -9.33 1.93
CA TRP A 239 11.79 -8.68 0.97
C TRP A 239 12.86 -9.63 0.39
N PRO A 240 13.14 -9.59 -0.93
CA PRO A 240 12.57 -8.75 -1.99
C PRO A 240 11.43 -9.42 -2.79
N THR A 241 10.78 -10.47 -2.25
CA THR A 241 9.69 -11.18 -2.95
C THR A 241 8.58 -10.22 -3.37
N GLY A 242 8.17 -10.30 -4.64
CA GLY A 242 7.10 -9.48 -5.22
C GLY A 242 7.49 -8.03 -5.52
N ARG A 243 8.74 -7.62 -5.29
CA ARG A 243 9.17 -6.24 -5.52
C ARG A 243 9.83 -6.16 -6.89
N GLY A 244 9.58 -5.05 -7.58
CA GLY A 244 10.18 -4.82 -8.89
C GLY A 244 10.08 -3.37 -9.33
N ILE A 245 10.73 -3.12 -10.45
CA ILE A 245 10.69 -1.84 -11.15
C ILE A 245 10.42 -2.09 -12.62
N PHE A 246 9.43 -1.40 -13.16
CA PHE A 246 9.28 -1.21 -14.59
C PHE A 246 9.88 0.13 -14.99
N HIS A 247 10.51 0.20 -16.16
CA HIS A 247 10.77 1.48 -16.80
C HIS A 247 10.71 1.36 -18.32
N ASN A 248 10.33 2.47 -18.97
CA ASN A 248 10.44 2.59 -20.42
C ASN A 248 11.91 2.66 -20.86
N ASP A 249 12.16 2.52 -22.17
CA ASP A 249 13.51 2.49 -22.75
C ASP A 249 14.29 3.78 -22.44
N ASN A 250 13.59 4.92 -22.40
CA ASN A 250 14.17 6.24 -22.12
C ASN A 250 14.32 6.54 -20.61
N LYS A 251 13.84 5.66 -19.73
CA LYS A 251 13.80 5.84 -18.26
C LYS A 251 13.14 7.15 -17.82
N THR A 252 12.12 7.57 -18.56
CA THR A 252 11.29 8.75 -18.28
C THR A 252 9.91 8.42 -17.74
N PHE A 253 9.54 7.14 -17.79
CA PHE A 253 8.36 6.55 -17.17
C PHE A 253 8.80 5.32 -16.39
N LEU A 254 8.42 5.26 -15.11
CA LEU A 254 8.76 4.16 -14.20
C LEU A 254 7.55 3.75 -13.38
N VAL A 255 7.50 2.48 -13.00
CA VAL A 255 6.54 1.97 -12.02
C VAL A 255 7.29 1.16 -10.97
N TRP A 256 7.14 1.51 -9.70
CA TRP A 256 7.59 0.67 -8.60
C TRP A 256 6.46 -0.25 -8.18
N ALA A 257 6.75 -1.54 -8.06
CA ALA A 257 5.82 -2.55 -7.56
C ALA A 257 6.17 -2.93 -6.12
N ASN A 258 5.17 -2.87 -5.23
CA ASN A 258 5.20 -3.38 -3.86
C ASN A 258 6.30 -2.80 -2.95
N GLU A 259 6.56 -1.49 -3.06
CA GLU A 259 7.41 -0.78 -2.08
C GLU A 259 6.56 -0.28 -0.90
N GLU A 260 6.32 1.02 -0.76
CA GLU A 260 5.46 1.60 0.28
C GLU A 260 3.97 1.44 -0.07
N ASP A 261 3.65 1.57 -1.35
CA ASP A 261 2.34 1.33 -1.95
C ASP A 261 2.43 0.14 -2.92
N HIS A 262 1.28 -0.39 -3.35
CA HIS A 262 1.26 -1.50 -4.33
C HIS A 262 1.87 -1.06 -5.66
N LEU A 263 1.53 0.16 -6.10
CA LEU A 263 2.14 0.81 -7.26
C LEU A 263 2.55 2.24 -6.93
N ARG A 264 3.76 2.63 -7.37
CA ARG A 264 4.09 4.04 -7.60
C ARG A 264 4.37 4.28 -9.06
N ILE A 265 3.49 5.05 -9.70
CA ILE A 265 3.55 5.41 -11.11
C ILE A 265 4.27 6.75 -11.22
N ILE A 266 5.34 6.82 -12.00
CA ILE A 266 6.31 7.91 -11.97
C ILE A 266 6.59 8.37 -13.40
N SER A 267 6.55 9.69 -13.62
CA SER A 267 7.18 10.28 -14.80
C SER A 267 8.22 11.32 -14.39
N MET A 268 9.37 11.30 -15.08
CA MET A 268 10.48 12.21 -14.81
C MET A 268 11.39 12.41 -16.01
N GLN A 269 12.10 13.53 -16.04
CA GLN A 269 13.21 13.78 -16.97
C GLN A 269 14.05 14.96 -16.47
N LYS A 270 15.19 15.21 -17.12
CA LYS A 270 15.98 16.43 -16.90
C LYS A 270 15.22 17.68 -17.37
N GLY A 271 15.53 18.82 -16.76
CA GLY A 271 14.90 20.11 -17.06
C GLY A 271 13.52 20.30 -16.42
N GLY A 272 12.87 21.42 -16.80
CA GLY A 272 11.65 21.95 -16.18
C GLY A 272 10.35 21.71 -16.96
N ASP A 273 10.32 20.85 -17.99
CA ASP A 273 9.13 20.65 -18.83
C ASP A 273 8.04 19.84 -18.10
N LEU A 274 7.34 20.51 -17.18
CA LEU A 274 6.26 19.93 -16.39
C LEU A 274 5.09 19.49 -17.29
N LYS A 275 4.84 20.19 -18.40
CA LYS A 275 3.79 19.81 -19.34
C LYS A 275 4.04 18.41 -19.89
N GLN A 276 5.22 18.17 -20.45
CA GLN A 276 5.56 16.85 -21.02
C GLN A 276 5.51 15.75 -19.95
N ILE A 277 6.06 16.01 -18.77
CA ILE A 277 6.11 15.03 -17.68
C ILE A 277 4.72 14.70 -17.15
N TYR A 278 3.87 15.71 -16.98
CA TYR A 278 2.50 15.51 -16.50
C TYR A 278 1.64 14.81 -17.55
N SER A 279 1.72 15.19 -18.83
CA SER A 279 1.03 14.48 -19.93
C SER A 279 1.34 12.99 -19.91
N ARG A 280 2.63 12.63 -19.86
CA ARG A 280 3.05 11.22 -19.85
C ARG A 280 2.55 10.47 -18.63
N LEU A 281 2.52 11.10 -17.46
CA LEU A 281 1.94 10.50 -16.26
C LEU A 281 0.43 10.28 -16.42
N VAL A 282 -0.29 11.27 -16.96
CA VAL A 282 -1.74 11.18 -17.21
C VAL A 282 -2.06 10.01 -18.15
N ASP A 283 -1.32 9.89 -19.26
CA ASP A 283 -1.47 8.80 -20.21
C ASP A 283 -1.21 7.45 -19.55
N ALA A 284 -0.12 7.33 -18.79
CA ALA A 284 0.22 6.11 -18.07
C ALA A 284 -0.83 5.71 -17.02
N VAL A 285 -1.34 6.68 -16.24
CA VAL A 285 -2.38 6.42 -15.24
C VAL A 285 -3.69 6.01 -15.92
N ASN A 286 -4.05 6.59 -17.07
CA ASN A 286 -5.27 6.20 -17.79
C ASN A 286 -5.20 4.76 -18.30
N VAL A 287 -4.06 4.34 -18.87
CA VAL A 287 -3.85 2.94 -19.28
C VAL A 287 -3.84 2.01 -18.06
N THR A 288 -3.15 2.39 -16.99
CA THR A 288 -3.09 1.56 -15.77
C THR A 288 -4.47 1.41 -15.12
N ASN A 289 -5.29 2.47 -15.11
CA ASN A 289 -6.63 2.44 -14.54
C ASN A 289 -7.63 1.61 -15.36
N SER A 290 -7.45 1.44 -16.67
CA SER A 290 -8.33 0.56 -17.46
C SER A 290 -8.09 -0.91 -17.15
N ASP A 291 -6.87 -1.24 -16.71
CA ASP A 291 -6.39 -2.62 -16.62
C ASP A 291 -6.38 -3.15 -15.17
N PHE A 292 -6.51 -2.25 -14.17
CA PHE A 292 -6.59 -2.63 -12.75
C PHE A 292 -7.83 -2.08 -12.06
N PRO A 293 -8.54 -2.91 -11.27
CA PRO A 293 -9.43 -2.40 -10.24
C PRO A 293 -8.58 -1.78 -9.12
N LEU A 294 -8.77 -0.48 -8.87
CA LEU A 294 -8.02 0.29 -7.89
C LEU A 294 -8.90 0.59 -6.68
N MET A 295 -8.31 0.48 -5.49
CA MET A 295 -8.97 0.84 -4.25
C MET A 295 -9.29 2.34 -4.24
N MET A 296 -10.57 2.65 -4.14
CA MET A 296 -11.12 4.01 -4.03
C MET A 296 -12.17 4.01 -2.91
N THR A 297 -12.33 5.14 -2.24
CA THR A 297 -13.42 5.37 -1.26
C THR A 297 -14.50 6.26 -1.90
N ASP A 298 -15.77 5.99 -1.60
CA ASP A 298 -16.93 6.72 -2.14
C ASP A 298 -17.26 8.08 -1.47
#